data_AF-D8IPR8-F1
#
_entry.id   AF-D8IPR8-F1
#
_cell.length_a   1.000
_cell.length_b   1.000
_cell.length_c   1.000
_cell.angle_alpha   90.00
_cell.angle_beta   90.00
_cell.angle_gamma   90.00
#
_symmetry.space_group_name_H-M   'P 1'
#
loop_
_entity.id
_entity.type
_entity.pdbx_description
1 polymer ?
#
loop_
_entity_poly.entity_id
_entity_poly.type
_entity_poly.pdbx_seq_one_letter_code
_entity_poly.pdbx_strand_id
1 'polypeptide(L)'
;MRLPSKPLPTYSTWTLCNLAGMALYLLLASRIWPIDGEEGTPGGPGDAFYVFFVLWPFLLIILVMHVISFFRIIRTAEKRRSALLAWIIVAALWGGVLLIDQARHAYVISEEYS
;
A
#
# COMPACT_ATOMS: atom_id res chain seq x y z
N MET A 1 24.78 -29.16 -15.71
CA MET A 1 23.44 -29.09 -15.10
C MET A 1 22.94 -27.65 -15.12
N ARG A 2 21.96 -27.31 -15.98
CA ARG A 2 21.23 -26.04 -15.86
C ARG A 2 20.14 -26.25 -14.81
N LEU A 3 20.21 -25.53 -13.69
CA LEU A 3 19.10 -25.45 -12.75
C LEU A 3 17.86 -24.95 -13.51
N PRO A 4 16.67 -25.56 -13.30
CA PRO A 4 15.46 -25.07 -13.93
C PRO A 4 15.23 -23.62 -13.49
N SER A 5 15.28 -22.69 -14.45
CA SER A 5 14.93 -21.30 -14.22
C SER A 5 13.45 -21.27 -13.85
N LYS A 6 13.14 -21.05 -12.58
CA LYS A 6 11.77 -20.77 -12.15
C LYS A 6 11.24 -19.64 -13.03
N PRO A 7 10.06 -19.79 -13.67
CA PRO A 7 9.50 -18.73 -14.48
C PRO A 7 9.37 -17.49 -13.59
N LEU A 8 9.99 -16.39 -14.01
CA LEU A 8 9.83 -15.11 -13.34
C LEU A 8 8.33 -14.80 -13.34
N PRO A 9 7.74 -14.34 -12.22
CA PRO A 9 6.34 -13.95 -12.20
C PRO A 9 6.10 -12.94 -13.32
N THR A 10 5.15 -13.25 -14.19
CA THR A 10 4.78 -12.44 -15.34
C THR A 10 4.28 -11.08 -14.86
N TYR A 11 4.44 -10.03 -15.67
CA TYR A 11 3.93 -8.68 -15.35
C TYR A 11 2.46 -8.71 -14.88
N SER A 12 1.65 -9.62 -15.41
CA SER A 12 0.26 -9.83 -14.99
C SER A 12 0.12 -10.24 -13.51
N THR A 13 0.96 -11.16 -13.01
CA THR A 13 0.94 -11.57 -11.61
C THR A 13 1.35 -10.41 -10.69
N TRP A 14 2.37 -9.65 -11.10
CA TRP A 14 2.80 -8.45 -10.35
C TRP A 14 1.70 -7.38 -10.29
N THR A 15 1.01 -7.12 -11.40
CA THR A 15 -0.12 -6.17 -11.43
C THR A 15 -1.27 -6.65 -10.55
N LEU A 16 -1.62 -7.94 -10.61
CA LEU A 16 -2.68 -8.52 -9.77
C LEU A 16 -2.34 -8.43 -8.27
N CYS A 17 -1.09 -8.73 -7.89
CA CYS A 17 -0.63 -8.58 -6.51
C CYS A 17 -0.75 -7.13 -6.02
N ASN A 18 -0.44 -6.15 -6.88
CA ASN A 18 -0.57 -4.74 -6.53
C ASN A 18 -2.03 -4.33 -6.34
N LEU A 19 -2.90 -4.70 -7.27
CA LEU A 19 -4.34 -4.41 -7.17
C LEU A 19 -4.96 -5.06 -5.93
N ALA A 20 -4.63 -6.33 -5.67
CA ALA A 20 -5.07 -7.03 -4.47
C ALA A 20 -4.54 -6.36 -3.19
N GLY A 21 -3.28 -5.91 -3.19
CA GLY A 21 -2.69 -5.16 -2.08
C GLY A 21 -3.40 -3.84 -1.81
N MET A 22 -3.72 -3.07 -2.85
CA MET A 22 -4.46 -1.81 -2.74
C MET A 22 -5.87 -2.04 -2.20
N ALA A 23 -6.57 -3.04 -2.74
CA ALA A 23 -7.92 -3.39 -2.28
C ALA A 23 -7.92 -3.86 -0.82
N LEU A 24 -6.95 -4.69 -0.43
CA LEU A 24 -6.79 -5.16 0.94
C LEU A 24 -6.42 -4.00 1.88
N TYR A 25 -5.53 -3.10 1.47
CA TYR A 25 -5.21 -1.89 2.25
C TYR A 25 -6.46 -1.07 2.52
N LEU A 26 -7.22 -0.71 1.46
CA LEU A 26 -8.44 0.08 1.61
C LEU A 26 -9.50 -0.65 2.44
N LEU A 27 -9.63 -1.97 2.31
CA LEU A 27 -10.52 -2.77 3.15
C LEU A 27 -10.13 -2.70 4.63
N LEU A 28 -8.83 -2.77 4.94
CA LEU A 28 -8.34 -2.68 6.31
C LEU A 28 -8.46 -1.26 6.87
N ALA A 29 -8.10 -0.27 6.06
CA ALA A 29 -8.13 1.15 6.40
C ALA A 29 -9.58 1.67 6.57
N SER A 30 -10.51 1.22 5.74
CA SER A 30 -11.93 1.60 5.87
C SER A 30 -12.59 1.16 7.17
N ARG A 31 -12.03 0.16 7.86
CA ARG A 31 -12.54 -0.26 9.18
C ARG A 31 -12.12 0.66 10.32
N ILE A 32 -11.14 1.52 10.08
CA ILE A 32 -10.66 2.49 11.06
C ILE A 32 -11.01 3.92 10.67
N TRP A 33 -11.67 4.13 9.53
CA TRP A 33 -12.19 5.45 9.19
C TRP A 33 -13.20 5.89 10.25
N PRO A 34 -13.02 7.09 10.83
CA PRO A 34 -13.95 7.60 11.83
C PRO A 34 -15.37 7.63 11.28
N ILE A 35 -16.29 7.09 12.06
CA ILE A 35 -17.72 7.37 11.91
C ILE A 35 -17.94 8.74 12.55
N ASP A 36 -18.64 9.64 11.87
CA ASP A 36 -18.92 10.99 12.36
C ASP A 36 -19.42 10.93 13.83
N GLY A 37 -18.63 11.47 14.76
CA GLY A 37 -18.96 11.51 16.20
C GLY A 37 -18.30 10.44 17.10
N GLU A 38 -17.50 9.51 16.58
CA GLU A 38 -16.77 8.49 17.37
C GLU A 38 -15.23 8.64 17.35
N GLU A 39 -14.75 9.80 16.92
CA GLU A 39 -13.32 10.15 16.85
C GLU A 39 -12.66 10.00 18.24
N GLY A 40 -11.72 9.06 18.37
CA GLY A 40 -10.91 8.91 19.60
C GLY A 40 -11.44 7.97 20.67
N THR A 41 -12.43 7.13 20.36
CA THR A 41 -12.87 6.06 21.28
C THR A 41 -11.78 4.97 21.43
N PRO A 42 -11.43 4.53 22.67
CA PRO A 42 -10.44 3.47 22.87
C PRO A 42 -10.91 2.16 22.20
N GLY A 43 -10.12 1.65 21.24
CA GLY A 43 -10.48 0.47 20.45
C GLY A 43 -11.49 0.72 19.33
N GLY A 44 -11.87 1.97 19.07
CA GLY A 44 -12.75 2.37 17.98
C GLY A 44 -12.01 2.92 16.75
N PRO A 45 -12.74 3.52 15.80
CA PRO A 45 -12.16 4.13 14.60
C PRO A 45 -11.07 5.17 14.94
N GLY A 46 -9.92 5.07 14.27
CA GLY A 46 -8.74 5.90 14.56
C GLY A 46 -7.83 5.39 15.69
N ASP A 47 -8.05 4.18 16.22
CA ASP A 47 -7.16 3.58 17.23
C ASP A 47 -5.71 3.43 16.72
N ALA A 48 -4.81 4.15 17.40
CA ALA A 48 -3.38 4.15 17.11
C ALA A 48 -2.75 2.75 17.20
N PHE A 49 -3.29 1.85 18.03
CA PHE A 49 -2.80 0.47 18.11
C PHE A 49 -3.07 -0.30 16.81
N TYR A 50 -4.28 -0.21 16.25
CA TYR A 50 -4.59 -0.89 14.99
C TYR A 50 -3.77 -0.33 13.81
N VAL A 51 -3.61 1.00 13.75
CA VAL A 51 -2.77 1.65 12.74
C VAL A 51 -1.33 1.16 12.82
N PHE A 52 -0.75 1.15 14.02
CA PHE A 52 0.66 0.83 14.23
C PHE A 52 0.97 -0.67 14.10
N PHE A 53 0.08 -1.56 14.57
CA PHE A 53 0.33 -3.01 14.57
C PHE A 53 -0.21 -3.75 13.34
N VAL A 54 -1.17 -3.18 12.61
CA VAL A 54 -1.77 -3.85 11.43
C VAL A 54 -1.46 -3.08 10.15
N LEU A 55 -1.78 -1.79 10.11
CA LEU A 55 -1.69 -1.01 8.88
C LEU A 55 -0.23 -0.72 8.48
N TRP A 56 0.60 -0.28 9.42
CA TRP A 56 2.01 0.03 9.18
C TRP A 56 2.86 -1.17 8.74
N PRO A 57 2.80 -2.35 9.39
CA PRO A 57 3.54 -3.53 8.94
C PRO A 57 3.09 -3.98 7.55
N PHE A 58 1.79 -3.88 7.24
CA PHE A 58 1.27 -4.19 5.92
C PHE A 58 1.85 -3.24 4.86
N LEU A 59 1.82 -1.93 5.11
CA LEU A 59 2.43 -0.92 4.23
C LEU A 59 3.93 -1.14 4.05
N LEU A 60 4.63 -1.50 5.12
CA LEU A 60 6.07 -1.79 5.06
C LEU A 60 6.37 -2.99 4.14
N ILE A 61 5.57 -4.06 4.24
CA ILE A 61 5.71 -5.24 3.36
C ILE A 61 5.47 -4.85 1.90
N ILE A 62 4.41 -4.08 1.62
CA ILE A 62 4.10 -3.60 0.27
C ILE A 62 5.23 -2.71 -0.27
N LEU A 63 5.78 -1.82 0.55
CA LEU A 63 6.89 -0.94 0.20
C LEU A 63 8.15 -1.75 -0.14
N VAL A 64 8.50 -2.74 0.69
CA VAL A 64 9.63 -3.63 0.43
C VAL A 64 9.44 -4.39 -0.88
N MET A 65 8.23 -4.90 -1.15
CA MET A 65 7.92 -5.55 -2.43
C MET A 65 8.07 -4.59 -3.62
N HIS A 66 7.69 -3.31 -3.48
CA HIS A 66 7.87 -2.29 -4.51
C HIS A 66 9.35 -2.03 -4.81
N VAL A 67 10.15 -1.90 -3.77
CA VAL A 67 11.60 -1.66 -3.89
C VAL A 67 12.29 -2.85 -4.54
N ILE A 68 11.99 -4.08 -4.10
CA ILE A 68 12.54 -5.30 -4.73
C ILE A 68 12.14 -5.38 -6.21
N SER A 69 10.87 -5.08 -6.53
CA SER A 69 10.38 -5.08 -7.90
C SER A 69 11.10 -4.04 -8.77
N PHE A 70 11.33 -2.84 -8.24
CA PHE A 70 12.08 -1.78 -8.91
C PHE A 70 13.52 -2.19 -9.22
N PHE A 71 14.24 -2.73 -8.24
CA PHE A 71 15.60 -3.22 -8.41
C PHE A 71 15.69 -4.32 -9.47
N ARG A 72 14.71 -5.23 -9.50
CA ARG A 72 14.65 -6.28 -10.53
C ARG A 72 14.42 -5.68 -11.92
N ILE A 73 13.48 -4.75 -12.05
CA ILE A 73 13.19 -4.06 -13.32
C ILE A 73 14.44 -3.37 -13.88
N ILE A 74 15.16 -2.62 -13.06
CA ILE A 74 16.40 -1.94 -13.49
C ILE A 74 17.45 -2.93 -13.98
N ARG A 75 17.58 -4.09 -13.31
CA ARG A 75 18.62 -5.07 -13.61
C ARG A 75 18.30 -6.02 -14.77
N THR A 76 17.03 -6.28 -15.06
CA THR A 76 16.63 -7.33 -16.02
C THR A 76 15.87 -6.83 -17.25
N ALA A 77 15.36 -5.60 -17.26
CA ALA A 77 14.58 -5.14 -18.40
C ALA A 77 15.47 -4.70 -19.57
N GLU A 78 15.37 -5.39 -20.71
CA GLU A 78 15.87 -4.89 -22.01
C GLU A 78 15.12 -3.60 -22.42
N LYS A 79 13.82 -3.53 -22.12
CA LYS A 79 12.95 -2.36 -22.36
C LYS A 79 12.69 -1.58 -21.07
N ARG A 80 13.75 -1.00 -20.50
CA ARG A 80 13.71 -0.26 -19.21
C ARG A 80 12.60 0.79 -19.14
N ARG A 81 12.35 1.53 -20.22
CA ARG A 81 11.36 2.62 -20.25
C ARG A 81 9.92 2.14 -19.99
N SER A 82 9.49 1.05 -20.61
CA SER A 82 8.13 0.51 -20.43
C SER A 82 7.94 -0.05 -19.01
N ALA A 83 8.96 -0.72 -18.47
CA ALA A 83 8.91 -1.26 -17.12
C ALA A 83 8.95 -0.15 -16.04
N LEU A 84 9.72 0.92 -16.28
CA LEU A 84 9.69 2.12 -15.44
C LEU A 84 8.33 2.82 -15.48
N LEU A 85 7.71 2.97 -16.66
CA LEU A 85 6.37 3.54 -16.78
C LEU A 85 5.33 2.72 -16.00
N ALA A 86 5.36 1.39 -16.13
CA ALA A 86 4.48 0.51 -15.36
C ALA A 86 4.69 0.67 -13.85
N TRP A 87 5.95 0.77 -13.40
CA TRP A 87 6.28 1.01 -12.00
C TRP A 87 5.76 2.37 -11.50
N ILE A 88 5.97 3.45 -12.28
CA ILE A 88 5.50 4.80 -11.93
C ILE A 88 3.98 4.84 -11.83
N ILE A 89 3.27 4.20 -12.76
CA ILE A 89 1.80 4.11 -12.74
C ILE A 89 1.33 3.43 -11.45
N VAL A 90 1.92 2.30 -11.09
CA VAL A 90 1.54 1.58 -9.87
C VAL A 90 1.89 2.38 -8.60
N ALA A 91 3.04 3.06 -8.58
CA ALA A 91 3.40 3.96 -7.48
C ALA A 91 2.40 5.12 -7.35
N ALA A 92 1.95 5.71 -8.46
CA ALA A 92 0.94 6.76 -8.46
C ALA A 92 -0.42 6.26 -7.95
N LEU A 93 -0.82 5.04 -8.33
CA LEU A 93 -2.04 4.40 -7.82
C LEU A 93 -1.97 4.18 -6.30
N TRP A 94 -0.84 3.69 -5.79
CA TRP A 94 -0.63 3.57 -4.34
C TRP A 94 -0.67 4.93 -3.63
N GLY A 95 -0.07 5.96 -4.23
CA GLY A 95 -0.19 7.34 -3.74
C GLY A 95 -1.65 7.80 -3.65
N GLY A 96 -2.45 7.54 -4.68
CA GLY A 96 -3.89 7.83 -4.67
C GLY A 96 -4.65 7.09 -3.57
N VAL A 97 -4.35 5.81 -3.36
CA VAL A 97 -4.94 5.00 -2.28
C VAL A 97 -4.62 5.59 -0.90
N LEU A 98 -3.37 5.97 -0.65
CA LEU A 98 -2.95 6.61 0.60
C LEU A 98 -3.60 7.98 0.80
N LEU A 99 -3.74 8.77 -0.27
CA LEU A 99 -4.42 10.07 -0.21
C LEU A 99 -5.91 9.93 0.10
N ILE A 100 -6.59 8.93 -0.47
CA ILE A 100 -7.99 8.63 -0.14
C ILE A 100 -8.11 8.26 1.34
N ASP A 101 -7.22 7.38 1.81
CA ASP A 101 -7.22 6.97 3.21
C ASP A 101 -6.96 8.16 4.14
N GLN A 102 -5.98 9.00 3.83
CA GLN A 102 -5.68 10.21 4.60
C GLN A 102 -6.83 11.22 4.60
N ALA A 103 -7.51 11.41 3.46
CA ALA A 103 -8.66 12.30 3.35
C ALA A 103 -9.88 11.79 4.14
N ARG A 104 -9.98 10.47 4.33
CA ARG A 104 -11.02 9.82 5.15
C ARG A 104 -10.63 9.76 6.63
N HIS A 105 -9.34 9.68 6.93
CA HIS A 105 -8.75 9.87 8.26
C HIS A 105 -8.62 11.36 8.61
N ALA A 106 -9.64 12.18 8.37
CA ALA A 106 -9.61 13.56 8.82
C ALA A 106 -9.40 13.58 10.34
N TYR A 107 -8.17 13.89 10.76
CA TYR A 107 -7.83 14.19 12.14
C TYR A 107 -8.56 15.48 12.50
N VAL A 108 -9.79 15.38 12.99
CA VAL A 108 -10.30 16.41 13.88
C VAL A 108 -9.59 16.14 15.21
N ILE A 109 -8.40 16.73 15.37
CA ILE A 109 -7.88 16.93 16.72
C ILE A 109 -8.86 17.93 17.32
N SER A 110 -9.72 17.48 18.23
CA SER A 110 -10.58 18.39 18.97
C SER A 110 -9.68 19.45 19.62
N GLU A 111 -10.04 20.73 19.45
CA GLU A 111 -9.33 21.87 20.05
C GLU A 111 -9.16 21.73 21.57
N GLU A 112 -9.94 20.84 22.20
CA GLU A 112 -9.91 20.52 23.61
C GLU A 112 -8.60 19.84 24.08
N TYR A 113 -7.77 19.34 23.16
CA TYR A 113 -6.47 18.72 23.47
C TYR A 113 -5.24 19.41 22.83
N SER A 114 -5.39 20.64 22.31
CA SER A 114 -4.27 21.51 21.84
C SER A 114 -3.92 22.59 22.86
#